data_AF-A0A978S4U3-F1
#
_entry.id   AF-A0A978S4U3-F1
#
_cell.length_a   1.000
_cell.length_b   1.000
_cell.length_c   1.000
_cell.angle_alpha   90.00
_cell.angle_beta   90.00
_cell.angle_gamma   90.00
#
_symmetry.space_group_name_H-M   'P 1'
#
loop_
_entity.id
_entity.type
_entity.pdbx_description
1 polymer ?
#
loop_
_entity_poly.entity_id
_entity_poly.type
_entity_poly.pdbx_seq_one_letter_code
_entity_poly.pdbx_strand_id
1 'polypeptide(L)'
;MPKPYSYEMRQQVIQSILVNGMNKSEASRVFQISRNTIDLWLKRLEETGDCQPKAISLIRSVNKITDLVKFREFAKIHRYKTYAEMAALWHESVSPTTIARTLKTIGLTRRKNL
;
A
#
# COMPACT_ATOMS: atom_id res chain seq x y z
N MET A 1 -3.31 -8.60 12.63
CA MET A 1 -3.74 -7.39 13.33
C MET A 1 -5.27 -7.37 13.40
N PRO A 2 -5.88 -6.88 14.49
CA PRO A 2 -7.33 -6.77 14.59
C PRO A 2 -7.89 -5.89 13.46
N LYS A 3 -9.11 -6.19 13.00
CA LYS A 3 -9.80 -5.37 12.00
C LYS A 3 -9.99 -3.95 12.56
N PRO A 4 -9.56 -2.89 11.85
CA PRO A 4 -9.82 -1.53 12.30
C PRO A 4 -11.32 -1.25 12.35
N TYR A 5 -11.75 -0.43 13.32
CA TYR A 5 -13.12 0.09 13.39
C TYR A 5 -13.51 0.79 12.09
N SER A 6 -14.77 0.59 11.66
CA SER A 6 -15.34 1.17 10.44
C SER A 6 -15.27 2.70 10.48
N TYR A 7 -15.20 3.31 9.30
CA TYR A 7 -15.10 4.76 9.19
C TYR A 7 -16.36 5.46 9.72
N GLU A 8 -17.54 4.93 9.40
CA GLU A 8 -18.82 5.44 9.86
C GLU A 8 -18.91 5.49 11.40
N MET A 9 -18.44 4.45 12.09
CA MET A 9 -18.43 4.40 13.55
C MET A 9 -17.55 5.50 14.15
N ARG A 10 -16.38 5.75 13.54
CA ARG A 10 -15.47 6.82 14.00
C ARG A 10 -16.11 8.19 13.85
N GLN A 11 -16.75 8.42 12.70
CA GLN A 11 -17.46 9.66 12.43
C GLN A 11 -18.62 9.86 13.41
N GLN A 12 -19.43 8.83 13.68
CA GLN A 12 -20.53 8.93 14.65
C GLN A 12 -20.04 9.26 16.06
N VAL A 13 -18.93 8.65 16.50
CA VAL A 13 -18.32 8.93 17.81
C VAL A 13 -17.80 10.36 17.88
N ILE A 14 -17.04 10.80 16.88
CA ILE A 14 -16.48 12.16 16.82
C ILE A 14 -17.59 13.20 16.75
N GLN A 15 -18.61 12.98 15.91
CA GLN A 15 -19.76 13.86 15.78
C GLN A 15 -20.51 13.98 17.11
N SER A 16 -20.66 12.89 17.86
CA SER A 16 -21.30 12.91 19.17
C SER A 16 -20.51 13.73 20.19
N ILE A 17 -19.18 13.72 20.11
CA ILE A 17 -18.32 14.50 21.00
C ILE A 17 -18.32 15.98 20.59
N LEU A 18 -18.17 16.29 19.30
CA LEU A 18 -18.03 17.66 18.80
C LEU A 18 -19.36 18.42 18.73
N VAL A 19 -20.44 17.76 18.30
CA VAL A 19 -21.75 18.40 18.09
C VAL A 19 -22.68 18.25 19.29
N ASN A 20 -22.72 17.06 19.90
CA ASN A 20 -23.58 16.86 21.07
C ASN A 20 -22.87 17.21 22.39
N GLY A 21 -21.61 17.65 22.34
CA GLY A 21 -20.82 18.03 23.53
C GLY A 21 -20.56 16.87 24.50
N MET A 22 -20.66 15.62 24.02
CA MET A 22 -20.54 14.44 24.86
C MET A 22 -19.11 14.29 25.40
N ASN A 23 -18.98 13.95 26.69
CA ASN A 23 -17.68 13.71 27.28
C ASN A 23 -17.05 12.41 26.74
N LYS A 24 -15.72 12.37 26.64
CA LYS A 24 -14.99 11.16 26.19
C LYS A 24 -15.33 9.91 27.01
N SER A 25 -15.57 10.07 28.31
CA SER A 25 -15.97 9.00 29.22
C SER A 25 -17.38 8.49 28.94
N GLU A 26 -18.31 9.37 28.56
CA GLU A 26 -19.68 9.01 28.19
C GLU A 26 -19.70 8.30 26.84
N ALA A 27 -19.00 8.85 25.85
CA ALA A 27 -18.84 8.21 24.54
C ALA A 27 -18.24 6.81 24.65
N SER A 28 -17.26 6.63 25.54
CA SER A 28 -16.66 5.31 25.81
C SER A 28 -17.69 4.29 26.32
N ARG A 29 -18.60 4.70 27.21
CA ARG A 29 -19.68 3.83 27.72
C ARG A 29 -20.75 3.55 26.66
N VAL A 30 -21.17 4.59 25.94
CA VAL A 30 -22.25 4.49 24.92
C VAL A 30 -21.83 3.63 23.74
N PHE A 31 -20.64 3.88 23.21
CA PHE A 31 -20.12 3.18 22.02
C PHE A 31 -19.30 1.93 22.37
N GLN A 32 -19.16 1.59 23.66
CA GLN A 32 -18.41 0.43 24.17
C GLN A 32 -16.99 0.34 23.60
N ILE A 33 -16.33 1.50 23.46
CA ILE A 33 -14.94 1.61 22.99
C ILE A 33 -14.05 2.17 24.08
N SER A 34 -12.77 1.78 24.05
CA SER A 34 -11.80 2.32 24.99
C SER A 34 -11.64 3.83 24.81
N ARG A 35 -11.51 4.56 25.93
CA ARG A 35 -11.20 6.00 25.91
C ARG A 35 -9.94 6.31 25.10
N ASN A 36 -8.93 5.44 25.18
CA ASN A 36 -7.69 5.56 24.40
C ASN A 36 -7.95 5.54 22.88
N THR A 37 -8.90 4.74 22.41
CA THR A 37 -9.29 4.71 20.98
C THR A 37 -9.89 6.04 20.54
N ILE A 38 -10.74 6.64 21.38
CA ILE A 38 -11.34 7.97 21.12
C ILE A 38 -10.25 9.04 21.07
N ASP A 39 -9.33 9.03 22.04
CA ASP A 39 -8.21 9.98 22.09
C ASP A 39 -7.32 9.90 20.83
N LEU A 40 -7.04 8.68 20.34
CA LEU A 40 -6.30 8.48 19.09
C LEU A 40 -7.03 9.03 17.86
N TRP A 41 -8.35 8.92 17.81
CA TRP A 41 -9.14 9.45 16.69
C TRP A 41 -9.21 10.98 16.70
N LEU A 42 -9.37 11.59 17.88
CA LEU A 42 -9.33 13.05 18.04
C LEU A 42 -7.97 13.62 17.66
N LYS A 43 -6.89 13.02 18.17
CA LYS A 43 -5.52 13.44 17.81
C LYS A 43 -5.28 13.37 16.29
N ARG A 44 -5.76 12.30 15.64
CA ARG A 44 -5.64 12.15 14.18
C ARG A 44 -6.46 13.19 13.42
N LEU A 45 -7.64 13.54 13.92
CA LEU A 45 -8.47 14.62 13.39
C LEU A 45 -7.75 15.97 13.51
N GLU A 46 -7.08 16.25 14.62
CA GLU A 46 -6.27 17.46 14.80
C GLU A 46 -5.05 17.49 13.87
N GLU A 47 -4.36 16.36 13.67
CA GLU A 47 -3.16 16.28 12.83
C GLU A 47 -3.44 16.30 11.32
N THR A 48 -4.51 15.63 10.87
CA THR A 48 -4.79 15.37 9.44
C THR A 48 -6.08 16.06 8.95
N GLY A 49 -6.95 16.51 9.85
CA GLY A 49 -8.31 16.95 9.52
C GLY A 49 -9.29 15.81 9.26
N ASP A 50 -8.86 14.55 9.40
CA ASP A 50 -9.67 13.35 9.11
C ASP A 50 -9.42 12.23 10.15
N CYS A 51 -10.44 11.42 10.40
CA CYS A 51 -10.44 10.28 11.30
C CYS A 51 -10.28 8.91 10.60
N GLN A 52 -10.05 8.91 9.28
CA GLN A 52 -9.86 7.69 8.49
C GLN A 52 -8.80 6.75 9.09
N PRO A 53 -8.98 5.42 9.00
CA PRO A 53 -7.95 4.46 9.39
C PRO A 53 -6.64 4.80 8.70
N LYS A 54 -5.52 4.66 9.44
CA LYS A 54 -4.22 4.70 8.79
C LYS A 54 -4.22 3.60 7.73
N ALA A 55 -4.03 4.00 6.47
CA ALA A 55 -3.85 3.04 5.40
C ALA A 55 -2.73 2.10 5.83
N ILE A 56 -3.02 0.81 5.87
CA ILE A 56 -1.97 -0.20 6.00
C ILE A 56 -1.19 -0.05 4.71
N SER A 57 -0.08 0.69 4.74
CA SER A 57 0.86 0.63 3.64
C SER A 57 1.41 -0.79 3.68
N LEU A 58 0.85 -1.65 2.84
CA LEU A 58 1.59 -2.81 2.39
C LEU A 58 2.84 -2.19 1.80
N ILE A 59 3.97 -2.31 2.51
CA ILE A 59 5.27 -1.85 2.05
C ILE A 59 5.51 -2.62 0.76
N ARG A 60 5.11 -2.03 -0.36
CA ARG A 60 5.36 -2.59 -1.67
C ARG A 60 6.85 -2.44 -1.82
N SER A 61 7.57 -3.56 -1.77
CA SER A 61 9.00 -3.60 -2.06
C SER A 61 9.25 -2.71 -3.28
N VAL A 62 10.11 -1.71 -3.11
CA VAL A 62 10.46 -0.78 -4.18
C VAL A 62 11.00 -1.62 -5.32
N ASN A 63 10.36 -1.54 -6.49
CA ASN A 63 10.81 -2.29 -7.66
C ASN A 63 12.24 -1.84 -7.99
N LYS A 64 13.19 -2.78 -8.06
CA LYS A 64 14.58 -2.47 -8.41
C LYS A 64 14.72 -1.84 -9.80
N ILE A 65 13.78 -2.13 -10.70
CA ILE A 65 13.73 -1.54 -12.04
C ILE A 65 12.79 -0.34 -11.98
N THR A 66 13.38 0.85 -11.87
CA THR A 66 12.64 2.13 -11.84
C THR A 66 12.25 2.56 -13.26
N ASP A 67 13.13 2.35 -14.24
CA ASP A 67 12.97 2.80 -15.62
C ASP A 67 12.31 1.74 -16.53
N LEU A 68 10.98 1.67 -16.52
CA LEU A 68 10.23 0.73 -17.37
C LEU A 68 10.38 0.98 -18.88
N VAL A 69 10.64 2.23 -19.29
CA VAL A 69 10.78 2.61 -20.71
C VAL A 69 12.06 2.00 -21.29
N LYS A 70 13.21 2.21 -20.65
CA LYS A 70 14.49 1.61 -21.04
C LYS A 70 14.43 0.09 -21.00
N PHE A 71 13.77 -0.46 -19.97
CA PHE A 71 13.59 -1.90 -19.86
C PHE A 71 12.76 -2.49 -21.00
N ARG A 72 11.77 -1.75 -21.52
CA ARG A 72 10.97 -2.18 -22.68
C ARG A 72 11.81 -2.26 -23.95
N GLU A 73 12.70 -1.31 -24.20
CA GLU A 73 13.59 -1.34 -25.36
C GLU A 73 14.59 -2.47 -25.25
N PHE A 74 15.22 -2.63 -24.08
CA PHE A 74 16.10 -3.75 -23.77
C PHE A 74 15.41 -5.11 -23.96
N ALA A 75 14.18 -5.26 -23.47
CA ALA A 75 13.39 -6.48 -23.62
C ALA A 75 13.03 -6.81 -25.08
N LYS A 76 12.84 -5.79 -25.93
CA LYS A 76 12.64 -6.01 -27.37
C LYS A 76 13.91 -6.53 -28.04
N ILE A 77 15.07 -5.95 -27.72
CA ILE A 77 16.37 -6.34 -28.29
C ILE A 77 16.76 -7.76 -27.85
N HIS A 78 16.50 -8.12 -26.60
CA HIS A 78 16.91 -9.41 -26.01
C HIS A 78 15.77 -10.42 -25.85
N ARG A 79 14.72 -10.34 -26.68
CA ARG A 79 13.51 -11.20 -26.58
C ARG A 79 13.79 -12.71 -26.63
N TYR A 80 14.92 -13.10 -27.24
CA TYR A 80 15.35 -14.49 -27.39
C TYR A 80 16.19 -15.01 -26.20
N LYS A 81 16.68 -14.13 -25.32
CA LYS A 81 17.52 -14.51 -24.18
C LYS A 81 16.70 -15.04 -23.01
N THR A 82 17.34 -15.85 -22.18
CA THR A 82 16.75 -16.33 -20.93
C THR A 82 16.71 -15.22 -19.88
N TYR A 83 15.84 -15.36 -18.88
CA TYR A 83 15.75 -14.37 -17.79
C TYR A 83 17.07 -14.22 -17.01
N ALA A 84 17.87 -15.28 -16.92
CA ALA A 84 19.18 -15.25 -16.27
C ALA A 84 20.20 -14.44 -17.08
N GLU A 85 20.23 -14.61 -18.40
CA GLU A 85 21.10 -13.83 -19.28
C GLU A 85 20.66 -12.37 -19.34
N MET A 86 19.35 -12.09 -19.38
CA MET A 86 18.83 -10.73 -19.32
C MET A 86 19.17 -10.04 -18.00
N ALA A 87 19.15 -10.77 -16.88
CA ALA A 87 19.58 -10.25 -15.58
C ALA A 87 21.07 -9.90 -15.55
N ALA A 88 21.93 -10.71 -16.18
CA ALA A 88 23.37 -10.46 -16.29
C ALA A 88 23.71 -9.29 -17.22
N LEU A 89 22.88 -9.05 -18.25
CA LEU A 89 23.06 -7.96 -19.22
C LEU A 89 22.44 -6.63 -18.78
N TRP A 90 21.56 -6.65 -17.78
CA TRP A 90 20.98 -5.44 -17.25
C TRP A 90 22.02 -4.71 -16.40
N HIS A 91 22.10 -3.38 -16.54
CA HIS A 91 23.09 -2.55 -15.86
C HIS A 91 23.02 -2.56 -14.32
N GLU A 92 21.92 -3.05 -13.75
CA GLU A 92 21.70 -3.12 -12.31
C GLU A 92 21.63 -4.59 -11.88
N SER A 93 22.10 -4.88 -10.67
CA SER A 93 21.97 -6.21 -10.06
C SER A 93 20.51 -6.55 -9.76
N VAL A 94 19.85 -7.13 -10.75
CA VAL A 94 18.46 -7.57 -10.70
C VAL A 94 18.38 -9.09 -10.73
N SER A 95 17.48 -9.66 -9.93
CA SER A 95 17.23 -11.10 -9.97
C SER A 95 16.53 -11.49 -11.27
N PRO A 96 16.76 -12.69 -11.83
CA PRO A 96 15.96 -13.22 -12.94
C PRO A 96 14.46 -13.21 -12.66
N THR A 97 14.06 -13.34 -11.39
CA THR A 97 12.65 -13.23 -10.97
C THR A 97 12.09 -11.81 -11.11
N THR A 98 12.91 -10.79 -10.86
CA THR A 98 12.55 -9.38 -11.06
C THR A 98 12.34 -9.08 -12.53
N ILE A 99 13.23 -9.58 -13.40
CA ILE A 99 13.11 -9.51 -14.87
C ILE A 99 11.79 -10.16 -15.33
N ALA A 100 11.50 -11.38 -14.88
CA ALA A 100 10.27 -12.08 -15.25
C ALA A 100 9.00 -11.32 -14.80
N ARG A 101 9.00 -10.75 -13.59
CA ARG A 101 7.89 -9.93 -13.07
C ARG A 101 7.70 -8.64 -13.86
N THR A 102 8.76 -7.91 -14.17
CA THR A 102 8.69 -6.68 -14.96
C THR A 102 8.23 -6.94 -16.40
N LEU A 103 8.71 -8.02 -17.02
CA LEU A 103 8.24 -8.47 -18.32
C LEU A 103 6.73 -8.80 -18.32
N LYS A 104 6.24 -9.47 -17.27
CA LYS A 104 4.80 -9.74 -17.08
C LYS A 104 4.00 -8.44 -16.95
N THR A 105 4.49 -7.45 -16.20
CA THR A 105 3.83 -6.15 -16.06
C THR A 105 3.73 -5.39 -17.38
N ILE A 106 4.73 -5.51 -18.27
CA ILE A 106 4.75 -4.85 -19.59
C ILE A 106 4.00 -5.68 -20.65
N GLY A 107 3.49 -6.87 -20.30
CA GLY A 107 2.79 -7.77 -21.23
C GLY A 107 3.70 -8.44 -22.25
N LEU A 108 5.02 -8.43 -22.05
CA LEU A 108 5.98 -9.09 -22.90
C LEU A 108 6.31 -10.46 -22.32
N THR A 109 5.73 -11.52 -22.87
CA THR A 109 6.09 -12.90 -22.51
C THR A 109 7.07 -13.49 -23.52
N ARG A 110 8.02 -14.28 -23.02
CA ARG A 110 8.94 -15.07 -23.87
C ARG A 110 8.11 -16.05 -24.71
N ARG A 111 8.40 -16.15 -26.01
CA ARG A 111 7.94 -17.31 -26.80
C ARG A 111 8.81 -18.50 -26.39
N LYS A 112 8.21 -19.52 -25.79
CA LYS A 112 8.90 -20.77 -25.47
C LYS A 112 9.02 -21.54 -26.80
N ASN A 113 10.18 -21.49 -27.44
CA ASN A 113 10.48 -22.48 -28.47
C ASN A 113 10.67 -23.81 -27.72
N LEU A 114 9.75 -24.74 -27.98
CA LEU A 114 9.87 -26.16 -27.67
C LEU A 114 10.86 -26.79 -28.64
#